data_AF-A0A9E5S5C1-F1
#
_entry.id   AF-A0A9E5S5C1-F1
#
_cell.length_a   1.000
_cell.length_b   1.000
_cell.length_c   1.000
_cell.angle_alpha   90.00
_cell.angle_beta   90.00
_cell.angle_gamma   90.00
#
_symmetry.space_group_name_H-M   'P 1'
#
loop_
_entity.id
_entity.type
_entity.pdbx_description
1 polymer ?
#
loop_
_entity_poly.entity_id
_entity_poly.type
_entity_poly.pdbx_seq_one_letter_code
_entity_poly.pdbx_strand_id
1 'polypeptide(L)'
;MNWKKVGLFTSGIVISATISSMFVGIGNAQSVRSLNPSLVPTQGKTVQDFVPKGWKIQDKVEGDINSDSKPDTVLTLIPHSADVNDVTGNFENSSL
;
A
#
# COMPACT_ATOMS: atom_id res chain seq x y z
N MET A 1 -42.37 30.77 -50.87
CA MET A 1 -41.63 32.05 -50.86
C MET A 1 -40.49 31.96 -49.85
N ASN A 2 -39.34 32.59 -50.11
CA ASN A 2 -38.12 32.68 -49.28
C ASN A 2 -38.36 32.74 -47.74
N TRP A 3 -37.63 32.03 -46.88
CA TRP A 3 -36.18 32.06 -46.54
C TRP A 3 -35.69 33.25 -45.68
N LYS A 4 -35.00 32.89 -44.57
CA LYS A 4 -34.08 33.67 -43.69
C LYS A 4 -34.66 34.52 -42.55
N LYS A 5 -33.88 34.54 -41.44
CA LYS A 5 -34.06 35.22 -40.13
C LYS A 5 -35.10 34.51 -39.23
N VAL A 6 -34.92 34.34 -37.92
CA VAL A 6 -33.87 34.76 -36.95
C VAL A 6 -33.40 33.50 -36.17
N GLY A 7 -32.30 33.46 -35.41
CA GLY A 7 -31.31 34.48 -35.00
C GLY A 7 -30.09 33.82 -34.32
N LEU A 8 -29.37 34.55 -33.45
CA LEU A 8 -28.33 34.00 -32.56
C LEU A 8 -28.81 34.03 -31.10
N PHE A 9 -28.59 32.97 -30.33
CA PHE A 9 -28.64 33.01 -28.87
C PHE A 9 -27.24 33.28 -28.31
N THR A 10 -26.94 34.55 -28.04
CA THR A 10 -25.73 34.97 -27.31
C THR A 10 -26.01 35.01 -25.82
N SER A 11 -25.82 33.90 -25.13
CA SER A 11 -25.62 33.78 -23.68
C SER A 11 -25.03 32.40 -23.38
N GLY A 12 -23.98 32.23 -22.59
CA GLY A 12 -23.28 33.23 -21.79
C GLY A 12 -22.73 32.60 -20.52
N ILE A 13 -21.75 31.69 -20.63
CA ILE A 13 -20.99 31.17 -19.49
C ILE A 13 -19.50 31.16 -19.86
N VAL A 14 -18.78 32.18 -19.39
CA VAL A 14 -17.31 32.20 -19.37
C VAL A 14 -16.87 31.89 -17.94
N ILE A 15 -16.81 30.61 -17.58
CA ILE A 15 -16.08 30.16 -16.40
C ILE A 15 -15.43 28.80 -16.72
N SER A 16 -14.20 28.83 -17.24
CA SER A 16 -13.30 27.68 -17.19
C SER A 16 -12.03 28.11 -16.47
N ALA A 17 -12.16 28.29 -15.16
CA ALA A 17 -11.00 28.37 -14.30
C ALA A 17 -10.38 26.98 -14.26
N THR A 18 -9.32 26.77 -15.04
CA THR A 18 -8.55 25.52 -15.05
C THR A 18 -7.78 25.41 -13.73
N ILE A 19 -8.45 24.90 -12.70
CA ILE A 19 -7.82 24.55 -11.44
C ILE A 19 -6.87 23.37 -11.73
N SER A 20 -5.66 23.70 -12.14
CA SER A 20 -4.55 22.75 -12.27
C SER A 20 -4.08 22.41 -10.86
N SER A 21 -4.88 21.60 -10.17
CA SER A 21 -4.53 20.98 -8.90
C SER A 21 -3.32 20.07 -9.11
N MET A 22 -2.13 20.64 -8.95
CA MET A 22 -0.92 19.86 -8.78
C MET A 22 -1.10 19.04 -7.51
N PHE A 23 -1.41 17.76 -7.67
CA PHE A 23 -1.37 16.80 -6.58
C PHE A 23 0.10 16.66 -6.14
N VAL A 24 0.50 17.49 -5.17
CA VAL A 24 1.75 17.29 -4.44
C VAL A 24 1.54 16.07 -3.56
N GLY A 25 1.85 14.91 -4.13
CA GLY A 25 1.86 13.64 -3.40
C GLY A 25 2.96 13.71 -2.33
N ILE A 26 2.58 14.02 -1.10
CA ILE A 26 3.47 13.92 0.06
C ILE A 26 3.67 12.43 0.33
N GLY A 27 4.68 11.86 -0.31
CA GLY A 27 5.09 10.47 -0.11
C GLY A 27 5.67 10.30 1.28
N ASN A 28 4.85 9.91 2.24
CA ASN A 28 5.34 9.41 3.52
C ASN A 28 6.16 8.14 3.24
N ALA A 29 7.48 8.22 3.41
CA ALA A 29 8.37 7.08 3.26
C ALA A 29 8.07 6.08 4.39
N GLN A 30 7.23 5.08 4.11
CA GLN A 30 6.92 4.01 5.06
C GLN A 30 8.22 3.25 5.37
N SER A 31 8.67 3.38 6.62
CA SER A 31 9.85 2.66 7.11
C SER A 31 9.50 1.18 7.32
N VAL A 32 9.46 0.42 6.22
CA VAL A 32 9.26 -1.02 6.26
C VAL A 32 10.49 -1.63 6.93
N ARG A 33 10.33 -2.08 8.17
CA ARG A 33 11.36 -2.83 8.89
C ARG A 33 11.68 -4.10 8.10
N SER A 34 12.80 -4.12 7.40
CA SER A 34 13.24 -5.28 6.62
C SER A 34 13.57 -6.47 7.53
N LEU A 35 13.25 -7.68 7.08
CA LEU A 35 13.63 -8.92 7.73
C LEU A 35 15.09 -9.25 7.37
N ASN A 36 15.95 -9.40 8.38
CA ASN A 36 17.30 -9.92 8.18
C ASN A 36 17.23 -11.44 7.89
N PRO A 37 17.64 -11.92 6.68
CA PRO A 37 17.53 -13.33 6.32
C PRO A 37 18.33 -14.25 7.26
N SER A 38 19.45 -13.78 7.82
CA SER A 38 20.28 -14.57 8.74
C SER A 38 19.61 -14.88 10.09
N LEU A 39 18.44 -14.31 10.38
CA LEU A 39 17.63 -14.64 11.55
C LEU A 39 16.62 -15.78 11.27
N VAL A 40 16.35 -16.09 10.00
CA VAL A 40 15.42 -17.16 9.59
C VAL A 40 16.17 -18.49 9.69
N PRO A 41 15.71 -19.45 10.52
CA PRO A 41 16.32 -20.78 10.58
C PRO A 41 16.24 -21.49 9.22
N THR A 42 17.34 -22.11 8.80
CA THR A 42 17.41 -22.84 7.52
C THR A 42 16.73 -24.22 7.57
N GLN A 43 16.37 -24.68 8.78
CA GLN A 43 15.73 -25.97 9.02
C GLN A 43 14.72 -25.84 10.17
N GLY A 44 13.63 -26.60 10.07
CA GLY A 44 12.54 -26.64 11.02
C GLY A 44 11.73 -27.93 10.85
N LYS A 45 10.99 -28.34 11.88
CA LYS A 45 10.05 -29.48 11.80
C LYS A 45 8.65 -29.03 11.44
N THR A 46 8.34 -27.77 11.74
CA THR A 46 7.05 -27.12 11.55
C THR A 46 7.23 -25.76 10.92
N VAL A 47 6.17 -25.23 10.32
CA VAL A 47 6.12 -23.86 9.77
C VAL A 47 6.54 -22.80 10.81
N GLN A 48 6.22 -23.03 12.08
CA GLN A 48 6.50 -22.10 13.17
C GLN A 48 8.00 -21.98 13.48
N ASP A 49 8.80 -23.02 13.21
CA ASP A 49 10.24 -23.03 13.46
C ASP A 49 10.99 -22.05 12.54
N PHE A 50 10.40 -21.68 11.40
CA PHE A 50 10.95 -20.70 10.46
C PHE A 50 10.62 -19.25 10.84
N VAL A 51 9.88 -19.01 11.93
CA VAL A 51 9.46 -17.66 12.35
C VAL A 51 10.49 -17.06 13.33
N PRO A 52 11.29 -16.06 12.92
CA PRO A 52 12.26 -15.42 13.79
C PRO A 52 11.60 -14.64 14.94
N LYS A 53 12.34 -14.51 16.06
CA LYS A 53 11.86 -13.78 17.25
C LYS A 53 11.44 -12.35 16.90
N GLY A 54 10.27 -11.94 17.39
CA GLY A 54 9.69 -10.62 17.13
C GLY A 54 8.88 -10.51 15.84
N TRP A 55 8.71 -11.58 15.08
CA TRP A 55 7.86 -11.66 13.88
C TRP A 55 6.67 -12.59 14.11
N LYS A 56 5.58 -12.37 13.37
CA LYS A 56 4.41 -13.24 13.31
C LYS A 56 4.04 -13.53 11.86
N ILE A 57 3.44 -14.70 11.62
CA ILE A 57 2.88 -15.05 10.31
C ILE A 57 1.65 -14.16 10.08
N GLN A 58 1.63 -13.44 8.96
CA GLN A 58 0.48 -12.70 8.46
C GLN A 58 -0.35 -13.56 7.50
N ASP A 59 0.32 -14.28 6.60
CA ASP A 59 -0.31 -15.06 5.54
C ASP A 59 0.55 -16.27 5.16
N LYS A 60 -0.07 -17.28 4.55
CA LYS A 60 0.56 -18.54 4.11
C LYS A 60 -0.04 -18.96 2.76
N VAL A 61 0.84 -19.25 1.79
CA VAL A 61 0.46 -19.81 0.48
C VAL A 61 1.20 -21.13 0.25
N GLU A 62 0.52 -22.12 -0.34
CA GLU A 62 1.10 -23.40 -0.77
C GLU A 62 1.07 -23.51 -2.29
N GLY A 63 2.09 -24.17 -2.87
CA GLY A 63 2.21 -24.38 -4.31
C GLY A 63 3.55 -25.04 -4.66
N ASP A 64 3.72 -25.50 -5.89
CA ASP A 64 4.99 -26.07 -6.36
C ASP A 64 5.86 -24.95 -6.99
N ILE A 65 6.90 -24.52 -6.28
CA ILE A 65 7.77 -23.40 -6.68
C ILE A 65 8.99 -23.93 -7.45
N ASN A 66 9.44 -25.14 -7.13
CA ASN A 66 10.66 -25.74 -7.66
C ASN A 66 10.43 -26.79 -8.77
N SER A 67 9.16 -27.12 -9.06
CA SER A 67 8.69 -28.10 -10.06
C SER A 67 9.00 -29.57 -9.75
N ASP A 68 9.14 -29.94 -8.47
CA ASP A 68 9.32 -31.34 -8.04
C ASP A 68 8.01 -32.10 -7.74
N SER A 69 6.85 -31.49 -8.04
CA SER A 69 5.51 -32.02 -7.78
C SER A 69 5.16 -32.21 -6.29
N LYS A 70 5.89 -31.55 -5.38
CA LYS A 70 5.53 -31.46 -3.96
C LYS A 70 5.10 -30.02 -3.62
N PRO A 71 4.22 -29.83 -2.62
CA PRO A 71 3.85 -28.50 -2.17
C PRO A 71 4.98 -27.86 -1.35
N ASP A 72 5.56 -26.79 -1.87
CA ASP A 72 6.31 -25.79 -1.10
C ASP A 72 5.34 -24.90 -0.29
N THR A 73 5.87 -24.16 0.68
CA THR A 73 5.11 -23.20 1.50
C THR A 73 5.83 -21.84 1.51
N VAL A 74 5.11 -20.77 1.17
CA VAL A 74 5.53 -19.37 1.32
C VAL A 74 4.85 -18.76 2.53
N LEU A 75 5.60 -18.00 3.33
CA LEU A 75 5.09 -17.28 4.50
C LEU A 75 5.31 -15.77 4.33
N THR A 76 4.24 -15.00 4.51
CA THR A 76 4.35 -13.55 4.71
C THR A 76 4.49 -13.29 6.20
N LEU A 77 5.58 -12.64 6.61
CA LEU A 77 5.85 -12.31 8.01
C LEU A 77 5.76 -10.80 8.25
N ILE A 78 5.19 -10.40 9.38
CA ILE A 78 5.18 -9.01 9.86
C ILE A 78 5.79 -8.90 11.26
N PRO A 79 6.39 -7.74 11.63
CA PRO A 79 6.83 -7.50 12.99
C PRO A 79 5.66 -7.57 13.98
N HIS A 80 5.89 -8.07 15.20
CA HIS A 80 4.88 -8.06 16.27
C HIS A 80 4.39 -6.63 16.59
N SER A 81 5.26 -5.62 16.44
CA SER A 81 4.93 -4.21 16.64
C SER A 81 4.10 -3.58 15.53
N ALA A 82 3.90 -4.28 14.40
CA ALA A 82 3.04 -3.82 13.31
C ALA A 82 1.56 -4.20 13.51
N ASP A 83 1.17 -4.61 14.73
CA ASP A 83 -0.24 -4.74 15.08
C ASP A 83 -0.93 -3.38 15.10
N VAL A 84 -2.13 -3.33 14.55
CA VAL A 84 -2.83 -2.08 14.17
C VAL A 84 -3.11 -1.20 15.39
N ASN A 85 -2.21 -0.25 15.67
CA ASN A 85 -2.41 0.93 16.54
C ASN A 85 -1.45 2.11 16.26
N ASP A 86 -0.46 1.99 15.36
CA ASP A 86 0.55 3.04 15.06
C ASP A 86 0.01 4.24 14.23
N VAL A 87 -1.29 4.53 14.34
CA VAL A 87 -1.97 5.63 13.63
C VAL A 87 -2.25 6.82 14.55
N THR A 88 -2.06 6.68 15.87
CA THR A 88 -2.35 7.73 16.87
C THR A 88 -1.13 8.29 17.60
N GLY A 89 0.10 7.93 17.20
CA GLY A 89 1.33 8.45 17.78
C GLY A 89 1.91 9.65 17.01
N ASN A 90 2.18 10.74 17.73
CA ASN A 90 3.11 11.84 17.36
C ASN A 90 2.59 13.05 16.54
N PHE A 91 1.41 13.60 16.86
CA PHE A 91 1.04 14.98 16.45
C PHE A 91 0.98 16.02 17.60
N GLU A 92 1.22 15.62 18.86
CA GLU A 92 1.12 16.50 20.04
C GLU A 92 2.48 16.84 20.70
N ASN A 93 3.54 17.12 19.93
CA ASN A 93 4.74 17.70 20.56
C ASN A 93 5.57 18.63 19.64
N SER A 94 4.95 19.74 19.23
CA SER A 94 5.63 20.88 18.63
C SER A 94 4.95 22.19 19.05
N SER A 95 5.01 22.49 20.35
CA SER A 95 4.59 23.77 20.95
C SER A 95 5.33 24.02 22.28
N LEU A 96 6.62 24.36 22.19
CA LEU A 96 7.38 25.15 23.18
C LEU A 96 8.35 26.04 22.41
#